data_AF-A0A0D7W7F8-F1
#
_entry.id   AF-A0A0D7W7F8-F1
#
_cell.length_a   1.000
_cell.length_b   1.000
_cell.length_c   1.000
_cell.angle_alpha   90.00
_cell.angle_beta   90.00
_cell.angle_gamma   90.00
#
_symmetry.space_group_name_H-M   'P 1'
#
loop_
_entity.id
_entity.type
_entity.pdbx_description
1 polymer ?
#
loop_
_entity_poly.entity_id
_entity_poly.type
_entity_poly.pdbx_seq_one_letter_code
_entity_poly.pdbx_strand_id
1 'polypeptide(L)'
;MEQLTLTTPALLFSAISLIMLAYTNRFLAYASVIRSLHDKYKKEKDSVLMAQIKNIKTRLYLTRYMQIFGISSLLFCVLTMFLIYIEQQNVAVWVFGMALLLLIISLALLVFEIQISVKALEHHISDIENTTK
;
A
#
# COMPACT_ATOMS: atom_id res chain seq x y z
N MET A 1 -11.03 -25.38 20.16
CA MET A 1 -11.03 -24.08 19.48
C MET A 1 -10.01 -23.22 20.21
N GLU A 2 -8.92 -22.83 19.54
CA GLU A 2 -7.93 -21.94 20.16
C GLU A 2 -8.59 -20.61 20.54
N GLN A 3 -8.41 -20.19 21.79
CA GLN A 3 -8.94 -18.91 22.25
C GLN A 3 -8.11 -17.79 21.64
N LEU A 4 -8.76 -16.93 20.86
CA LEU A 4 -8.17 -15.67 20.41
C LEU A 4 -7.83 -14.82 21.65
N THR A 5 -6.54 -14.63 21.90
CA THR A 5 -6.05 -13.85 23.03
C THR A 5 -5.72 -12.43 22.59
N LEU A 6 -5.62 -11.51 23.55
CA LEU A 6 -5.20 -10.12 23.28
C LEU A 6 -3.81 -10.00 22.64
N THR A 7 -2.96 -11.03 22.74
CA THR A 7 -1.60 -11.00 22.18
C THR A 7 -1.58 -11.17 20.66
N THR A 8 -2.53 -11.90 20.07
CA THR A 8 -2.56 -12.12 18.61
C THR A 8 -2.82 -10.82 17.84
N PRO A 9 -3.85 -10.01 18.17
CA PRO A 9 -4.04 -8.71 17.51
C PRO A 9 -2.91 -7.72 17.82
N ALA A 10 -2.24 -7.83 18.99
CA ALA A 10 -1.15 -6.94 19.36
C ALA A 10 0.10 -7.14 18.51
N LEU A 11 0.43 -8.40 18.17
CA LEU A 11 1.52 -8.71 17.24
C LEU A 11 1.25 -8.16 15.84
N LEU A 12 0.00 -8.26 15.37
CA LEU A 12 -0.41 -7.71 14.07
C LEU A 12 -0.33 -6.19 14.05
N PHE A 13 -0.71 -5.51 15.14
CA PHE A 13 -0.58 -4.05 15.25
C PHE A 13 0.86 -3.58 14.99
N SER A 14 1.84 -4.24 15.59
CA SER A 14 3.27 -3.93 15.39
C SER A 14 3.71 -4.11 13.93
N ALA A 15 3.34 -5.24 13.31
CA ALA A 15 3.70 -5.52 11.91
C ALA A 15 3.02 -4.53 10.94
N ILE A 16 1.73 -4.25 11.12
CA ILE A 16 0.98 -3.31 10.28
C ILE A 16 1.55 -1.89 10.41
N SER A 17 1.97 -1.47 11.60
CA SER A 17 2.57 -0.15 11.82
C SER A 17 3.86 0.04 11.00
N LEU A 18 4.73 -0.98 10.97
CA LEU A 18 5.96 -0.93 10.18
C LEU A 18 5.66 -0.85 8.66
N ILE A 19 4.68 -1.62 8.20
CA ILE A 19 4.22 -1.60 6.80
C ILE A 19 3.65 -0.22 6.43
N MET A 20 2.89 0.41 7.33
CA MET A 20 2.33 1.74 7.11
C MET A 20 3.39 2.82 6.96
N LEU A 21 4.48 2.74 7.73
CA LEU A 21 5.63 3.63 7.57
C LEU A 21 6.24 3.48 6.16
N ALA A 22 6.44 2.24 5.71
CA ALA A 22 6.95 1.97 4.37
C ALA A 22 6.02 2.50 3.27
N TYR A 23 4.70 2.32 3.41
CA TYR A 23 3.71 2.82 2.46
C TYR A 23 3.68 4.35 2.40
N THR A 24 3.81 5.01 3.55
CA THR A 24 3.84 6.47 3.64
C THR A 24 5.07 7.02 2.92
N ASN A 25 6.24 6.43 3.15
CA ASN A 25 7.48 6.81 2.48
C ASN A 25 7.36 6.66 0.96
N ARG A 26 6.78 5.56 0.48
CA ARG A 26 6.53 5.34 -0.95
C ARG A 26 5.55 6.34 -1.54
N PHE A 27 4.45 6.64 -0.84
CA PHE A 27 3.46 7.64 -1.27
C PHE A 27 4.10 9.03 -1.42
N LEU A 28 4.89 9.46 -0.43
CA LEU A 28 5.60 10.74 -0.47
C LEU A 28 6.61 10.80 -1.62
N ALA A 29 7.35 9.72 -1.86
CA ALA A 29 8.28 9.62 -2.98
C ALA A 29 7.55 9.80 -4.32
N TYR A 30 6.46 9.07 -4.57
CA TYR A 30 5.68 9.21 -5.81
C TYR A 30 5.08 10.60 -5.96
N ALA A 31 4.55 11.19 -4.88
CA ALA A 31 4.00 12.54 -4.92
C ALA A 31 5.08 13.59 -5.23
N SER A 32 6.29 13.42 -4.72
CA SER A 32 7.44 14.28 -5.03
C SER A 32 7.82 14.20 -6.52
N VAL A 33 7.93 12.97 -7.06
CA VAL A 33 8.27 12.78 -8.48
C VAL A 33 7.19 13.36 -9.40
N ILE A 34 5.90 13.16 -9.09
CA ILE A 34 4.79 13.75 -9.86
C ILE A 34 4.90 15.28 -9.89
N ARG A 35 5.16 15.93 -8.76
CA ARG A 35 5.34 17.39 -8.71
C ARG A 35 6.50 17.85 -9.59
N SER A 36 7.65 17.18 -9.49
CA SER A 36 8.84 17.52 -10.28
C SER A 36 8.61 17.35 -11.80
N LEU A 37 7.91 16.29 -12.21
CA LEU A 37 7.57 16.05 -13.61
C LEU A 37 6.53 17.06 -14.11
N HIS A 38 5.58 17.44 -13.25
CA HIS A 38 4.57 18.44 -13.59
C HIS A 38 5.20 19.81 -13.84
N ASP A 39 6.17 20.23 -13.02
CA ASP A 39 6.91 21.47 -13.21
C ASP A 39 7.70 21.49 -14.52
N LYS A 40 8.30 20.35 -14.92
CA LYS A 40 8.97 20.18 -16.22
C LYS A 40 7.97 20.21 -17.37
N TYR A 41 6.85 19.50 -17.25
CA TYR A 41 5.81 19.46 -18.28
C TYR A 41 5.25 20.85 -18.58
N LYS A 42 5.11 21.72 -17.56
CA LYS A 42 4.65 23.11 -17.76
C LYS A 42 5.58 23.93 -18.67
N LYS A 43 6.87 23.60 -18.73
CA LYS A 43 7.88 24.29 -19.55
C LYS A 43 7.97 23.71 -20.96
N GLU A 44 8.04 22.38 -21.08
CA GLU A 44 8.37 21.70 -22.34
C GLU A 44 7.13 21.15 -23.08
N LYS A 45 5.99 20.99 -22.39
CA LYS A 45 4.74 20.39 -22.91
C LYS A 45 4.92 19.05 -23.63
N ASP A 46 5.91 18.27 -23.23
CA ASP A 46 6.21 16.98 -23.86
C ASP A 46 5.18 15.89 -23.48
N SER A 47 4.67 15.20 -24.49
CA SER A 47 3.81 14.03 -24.38
C SER A 47 4.42 12.88 -23.58
N VAL A 48 5.75 12.72 -23.59
CA VAL A 48 6.47 11.68 -22.83
C VAL A 48 6.38 11.95 -21.32
N LEU A 49 6.54 13.21 -20.89
CA LEU A 49 6.41 13.61 -19.48
C LEU A 49 4.98 13.35 -18.97
N MET A 50 3.96 13.60 -19.80
CA MET A 50 2.57 13.28 -19.44
C MET A 50 2.37 11.77 -19.24
N ALA A 51 2.96 10.93 -20.10
CA ALA A 51 2.89 9.47 -19.96
C ALA A 51 3.55 8.99 -18.66
N GLN A 52 4.72 9.54 -18.29
CA GLN A 52 5.40 9.23 -17.03
C GLN A 52 4.56 9.64 -15.80
N ILE A 53 4.00 10.85 -15.81
CA ILE A 53 3.10 11.33 -14.75
C ILE A 53 1.93 10.37 -14.58
N LYS A 54 1.30 9.94 -15.68
CA LYS A 54 0.17 9.00 -15.64
C LYS A 54 0.58 7.66 -15.01
N ASN A 55 1.75 7.13 -15.36
CA ASN A 55 2.25 5.87 -14.81
C ASN A 55 2.50 5.96 -13.29
N ILE A 56 3.17 7.02 -12.83
CA ILE A 56 3.44 7.24 -11.39
C ILE A 56 2.14 7.52 -10.63
N LYS A 57 1.19 8.25 -11.24
CA LYS A 57 -0.13 8.51 -10.65
C LYS A 57 -0.90 7.21 -10.39
N THR A 58 -0.84 6.24 -11.29
CA THR A 58 -1.44 4.90 -11.07
C THR A 58 -0.82 4.20 -9.87
N ARG A 59 0.52 4.20 -9.75
CA ARG A 59 1.25 3.63 -8.61
C ARG A 59 0.92 4.33 -7.28
N LEU A 60 0.77 5.66 -7.32
CA LEU A 60 0.34 6.48 -6.18
C LEU A 60 -1.04 6.06 -5.68
N TYR A 61 -2.03 5.93 -6.57
CA TYR A 61 -3.37 5.46 -6.17
C TYR A 61 -3.36 4.04 -5.63
N LEU A 62 -2.58 3.16 -6.24
CA LEU A 62 -2.44 1.79 -5.75
C LEU A 62 -1.88 1.79 -4.31
N THR A 63 -0.90 2.65 -4.03
CA THR A 63 -0.34 2.83 -2.68
C THR A 63 -1.35 3.38 -1.69
N ARG A 64 -2.18 4.33 -2.12
CA ARG A 64 -3.30 4.83 -1.32
C ARG A 64 -4.29 3.70 -0.98
N TYR A 65 -4.66 2.84 -1.93
CA TYR A 65 -5.57 1.73 -1.66
C TYR A 65 -4.97 0.71 -0.69
N MET A 66 -3.71 0.33 -0.86
CA MET A 66 -2.98 -0.50 0.12
C MET A 66 -3.09 0.07 1.54
N GLN A 67 -2.82 1.37 1.71
CA GLN A 67 -2.91 2.02 3.01
C GLN A 67 -4.33 1.99 3.58
N ILE A 68 -5.35 2.28 2.78
CA ILE A 68 -6.75 2.26 3.24
C ILE A 68 -7.13 0.87 3.75
N PHE A 69 -6.78 -0.19 3.02
CA PHE A 69 -7.07 -1.56 3.46
C PHE A 69 -6.31 -1.95 4.73
N GLY A 70 -5.03 -1.62 4.83
CA GLY A 70 -4.24 -1.91 6.03
C GLY A 70 -4.66 -1.09 7.25
N ILE A 71 -5.03 0.19 7.10
CA ILE A 71 -5.58 1.01 8.19
C ILE A 71 -6.94 0.49 8.63
N SER A 72 -7.79 0.09 7.68
CA SER A 72 -9.09 -0.50 7.98
C SER A 72 -8.90 -1.80 8.77
N SER A 73 -7.97 -2.66 8.35
CA SER A 73 -7.59 -3.87 9.09
C SER A 73 -7.15 -3.56 10.52
N LEU A 74 -6.29 -2.55 10.70
CA LEU A 74 -5.84 -2.11 12.03
C LEU A 74 -7.02 -1.67 12.91
N LEU A 75 -7.97 -0.91 12.35
CA LEU A 75 -9.15 -0.44 13.06
C LEU A 75 -10.03 -1.62 13.52
N PHE A 76 -10.23 -2.61 12.66
CA PHE A 76 -10.93 -3.84 13.04
C PHE A 76 -10.15 -4.66 14.08
N CYS A 77 -8.80 -4.70 14.04
CA CYS A 77 -7.99 -5.32 15.09
C CYS A 77 -8.17 -4.63 16.45
N VAL A 78 -8.21 -3.30 16.49
CA VAL A 78 -8.49 -2.54 17.73
C VAL A 78 -9.92 -2.83 18.23
N LEU A 79 -10.89 -2.91 17.32
CA LEU A 79 -12.25 -3.32 17.65
C LEU A 79 -12.31 -4.75 18.20
N THR A 80 -11.56 -5.70 17.63
CA THR A 80 -11.42 -7.06 18.16
C THR A 80 -10.87 -7.04 19.58
N MET A 81 -9.80 -6.27 19.87
CA MET A 81 -9.27 -6.16 21.22
C MET A 81 -10.31 -5.62 22.21
N PHE A 82 -11.09 -4.63 21.79
CA PHE A 82 -12.19 -4.09 22.59
C PHE A 82 -13.29 -5.13 22.84
N LEU A 83 -13.68 -5.92 21.83
CA LEU A 83 -14.66 -6.99 21.97
C LEU A 83 -14.18 -8.11 22.92
N ILE A 84 -12.90 -8.47 22.85
CA ILE A 84 -12.29 -9.42 23.80
C ILE A 84 -12.33 -8.85 25.22
N TYR A 85 -12.05 -7.55 25.38
CA TYR A 85 -12.07 -6.88 26.68
C TYR A 85 -13.46 -6.89 27.34
N ILE A 86 -14.54 -6.79 26.56
CA ILE A 86 -15.93 -6.91 27.06
C ILE A 86 -16.45 -8.36 27.06
N GLU A 87 -15.57 -9.34 26.95
CA GLU A 87 -15.86 -10.79 26.96
C GLU A 87 -16.75 -11.30 25.80
N GLN A 88 -16.88 -10.54 24.70
CA GLN A 88 -17.66 -10.91 23.51
C GLN A 88 -16.84 -11.74 22.51
N GLN A 89 -16.39 -12.91 22.94
CA GLN A 89 -15.44 -13.76 22.19
C GLN A 89 -15.96 -14.16 20.78
N ASN A 90 -17.23 -14.56 20.66
CA ASN A 90 -17.79 -14.98 19.36
C ASN A 90 -17.78 -13.85 18.33
N VAL A 91 -18.17 -12.65 18.72
CA VAL A 91 -18.18 -11.48 17.83
C VAL A 91 -16.74 -11.08 17.49
N ALA A 92 -15.84 -11.12 18.47
CA ALA A 92 -14.42 -10.82 18.28
C ALA A 92 -13.77 -11.68 17.19
N VAL A 93 -14.08 -12.98 17.13
CA VAL A 93 -13.56 -13.91 16.12
C VAL A 93 -13.98 -13.51 14.70
N TRP A 94 -15.25 -13.17 14.50
CA TRP A 94 -15.76 -12.74 13.19
C TRP A 94 -15.13 -11.41 12.75
N VAL A 95 -15.07 -10.43 13.66
CA VAL A 95 -14.44 -9.13 13.38
C VAL A 95 -12.96 -9.29 13.07
N PHE A 96 -12.26 -10.17 13.80
CA PHE A 96 -10.85 -10.45 13.56
C PHE A 96 -10.62 -11.11 12.19
N GLY A 97 -11.49 -12.06 11.81
CA GLY A 97 -11.45 -12.65 10.47
C GLY A 97 -11.59 -11.60 9.36
N MET A 98 -12.49 -10.63 9.54
CA MET A 98 -12.64 -9.51 8.60
C MET A 98 -11.39 -8.62 8.56
N ALA A 99 -10.77 -8.35 9.72
CA ALA A 99 -9.50 -7.62 9.79
C ALA A 99 -8.40 -8.31 8.99
N LEU A 100 -8.28 -9.64 9.11
CA LEU A 100 -7.29 -10.43 8.37
C LEU A 100 -7.54 -10.40 6.85
N LEU A 101 -8.80 -10.50 6.41
CA LEU A 101 -9.13 -10.40 4.98
C LEU A 101 -8.72 -9.06 4.39
N LEU A 102 -8.97 -7.95 5.10
CA LEU A 102 -8.52 -6.63 4.68
C LEU A 102 -7.00 -6.53 4.61
N LEU A 103 -6.28 -7.15 5.55
CA LEU A 103 -4.82 -7.20 5.53
C LEU A 103 -4.30 -7.99 4.32
N ILE A 104 -4.91 -9.14 4.01
CA ILE A 104 -4.56 -9.94 2.84
C ILE A 104 -4.75 -9.13 1.56
N ILE A 105 -5.86 -8.39 1.43
CA ILE A 105 -6.11 -7.51 0.29
C ILE A 105 -5.02 -6.42 0.20
N SER A 106 -4.68 -5.77 1.32
CA SER A 106 -3.60 -4.78 1.37
C SER A 106 -2.27 -5.35 0.86
N LEU A 107 -1.91 -6.55 1.30
CA LEU A 107 -0.66 -7.21 0.92
C LEU A 107 -0.68 -7.69 -0.54
N ALA A 108 -1.82 -8.16 -1.05
CA ALA A 108 -1.96 -8.53 -2.45
C ALA A 108 -1.76 -7.31 -3.37
N LEU A 109 -2.33 -6.16 -2.99
CA LEU A 109 -2.11 -4.90 -3.70
C LEU A 109 -0.64 -4.45 -3.66
N LEU A 110 0.07 -4.73 -2.55
CA LEU A 110 1.52 -4.50 -2.45
C LEU A 110 2.31 -5.35 -3.46
N VAL A 111 2.00 -6.63 -3.56
CA VAL A 111 2.65 -7.51 -4.55
C VAL A 111 2.37 -6.98 -5.96
N PHE A 112 1.13 -6.64 -6.27
CA PHE A 112 0.76 -6.09 -7.58
C PHE A 112 1.50 -4.78 -7.90
N GLU A 113 1.65 -3.90 -6.91
CA GLU A 113 2.37 -2.65 -7.09
C GLU A 113 3.86 -2.86 -7.37
N ILE A 114 4.49 -3.81 -6.69
CA ILE A 114 5.90 -4.16 -6.91
C ILE A 114 6.09 -4.62 -8.36
N GLN A 115 5.19 -5.45 -8.88
CA GLN A 115 5.24 -5.92 -10.26
C GLN A 115 5.14 -4.77 -11.27
N ILE A 116 4.21 -3.83 -11.05
CA ILE A 116 4.09 -2.63 -11.89
C ILE A 116 5.36 -1.78 -11.82
N SER A 117 5.92 -1.63 -10.62
CA SER A 117 7.14 -0.85 -10.39
C SER A 117 8.34 -1.40 -11.14
N VAL A 118 8.54 -2.73 -11.12
CA VAL A 118 9.63 -3.41 -11.83
C VAL A 118 9.44 -3.30 -13.34
N LYS A 119 8.24 -3.60 -13.85
CA LYS A 119 7.93 -3.51 -15.28
C LYS A 119 8.13 -2.10 -15.85
N ALA A 120 7.77 -1.07 -15.08
CA ALA A 120 8.01 0.32 -15.48
C ALA A 120 9.50 0.66 -15.54
N LEU A 121 10.32 0.09 -14.66
CA LEU A 121 11.76 0.30 -14.63
C LEU A 121 12.45 -0.40 -15.80
N GLU A 122 12.09 -1.64 -16.11
CA GLU A 122 12.60 -2.38 -17.26
C GLU A 122 12.36 -1.64 -18.58
N HIS A 123 11.15 -1.12 -18.80
CA HIS A 123 10.83 -0.38 -20.02
C HIS A 123 11.71 0.86 -20.21
N HIS A 124 12.01 1.57 -19.12
CA HIS A 124 12.90 2.73 -19.14
C HIS A 124 14.38 2.36 -19.38
N ILE A 125 14.84 1.20 -18.91
CA ILE A 125 16.21 0.73 -19.12
C ILE A 125 16.40 0.22 -20.55
N SER A 126 15.42 -0.50 -21.11
CA SER A 126 15.50 -1.00 -22.49
C SER A 126 15.56 0.11 -23.54
N ASP A 127 14.94 1.28 -23.30
CA ASP A 127 15.07 2.45 -24.19
C ASP A 127 16.50 3.02 -24.19
N ILE A 128 17.19 2.98 -23.05
CA ILE A 128 18.57 3.48 -22.93
C ILE A 128 19.57 2.50 -23.55
N GLU A 129 19.38 1.20 -23.34
CA GLU A 129 20.25 0.16 -23.94
C GLU A 129 20.14 0.12 -25.47
N ASN A 130 18.94 0.29 -26.03
CA ASN A 130 18.76 0.30 -27.49
C ASN A 130 19.25 1.59 -28.16
N THR A 131 19.38 2.69 -27.44
CA THR A 131 19.98 3.93 -27.95
C THR A 131 21.52 3.88 -27.96
N THR A 132 22.13 2.88 -27.31
CA THR A 132 23.59 2.74 -27.18
C THR A 132 24.19 1.70 -28.15
N LYS A 133 23.39 1.15 -29.08
CA LYS A 133 23.87 0.28 -30.19
C LYS A 133 23.80 1.03 -31.52
#